data_AF-A0A150U944-F1
#
_entry.id   AF-A0A150U944-F1
#
_cell.length_a   1.000
_cell.length_b   1.000
_cell.length_c   1.000
_cell.angle_alpha   90.00
_cell.angle_beta   90.00
_cell.angle_gamma   90.00
#
_symmetry.space_group_name_H-M   'P 1'
#
loop_
_entity.id
_entity.type
_entity.pdbx_description
1 polymer ?
#
loop_
_entity_poly.entity_id
_entity_poly.type
_entity_poly.pdbx_seq_one_letter_code
_entity_poly.pdbx_strand_id
1 'polypeptide(L)'
;MAPHHLPFYLAPGSGIDTLMVVMGVFLLGTVLWVGTLYWKLHSLPERMAHKSQKLQFEFVAVLGLISLFTHMHIFWIAGLLLAMIDLPDFGTPLRSIAGSVERIAEATPAGEDVEPEREAVTTPPPADKPVPAKAKEPGHA
;
A
#
# COMPACT_ATOMS: atom_id res chain seq x y z
N MET A 1 -0.16 -65.70 -34.51
CA MET A 1 0.04 -64.44 -35.26
C MET A 1 -0.46 -63.33 -34.35
N ALA A 2 0.44 -62.52 -33.79
CA ALA A 2 0.05 -61.40 -32.92
C ALA A 2 -0.52 -60.26 -33.78
N PRO A 3 -1.47 -59.45 -33.27
CA PRO A 3 -2.10 -58.37 -34.03
C PRO A 3 -1.06 -57.39 -34.59
N HIS A 4 -1.15 -57.09 -35.89
CA HIS A 4 -0.20 -56.21 -36.61
C HIS A 4 -0.39 -54.70 -36.32
N HIS A 5 -1.27 -54.32 -35.40
CA HIS A 5 -1.37 -52.95 -34.88
C HIS A 5 -1.60 -53.00 -33.36
N LEU A 6 -0.59 -52.62 -32.59
CA LEU A 6 -0.79 -52.24 -31.20
C LEU A 6 -1.17 -50.74 -31.18
N PRO A 7 -2.17 -50.34 -30.39
CA PRO A 7 -2.54 -48.94 -30.29
C PRO A 7 -1.38 -48.11 -29.72
N PHE A 8 -1.30 -46.84 -30.12
CA PHE A 8 -0.14 -45.96 -29.88
C PHE A 8 0.21 -45.76 -28.40
N TYR A 9 -0.73 -46.02 -27.48
CA TYR A 9 -0.55 -45.87 -26.04
C TYR A 9 0.00 -47.12 -25.35
N LEU A 10 0.25 -48.22 -26.08
CA LEU A 10 0.88 -49.44 -25.55
C LEU A 10 2.32 -49.55 -26.05
N ALA A 11 3.24 -49.87 -25.12
CA ALA A 11 4.64 -50.09 -25.44
C ALA A 11 4.83 -51.40 -26.23
N PRO A 12 5.52 -51.38 -27.39
CA PRO A 12 5.87 -52.59 -28.10
C PRO A 12 7.04 -53.33 -27.42
N GLY A 13 6.97 -54.66 -27.34
CA GLY A 13 8.01 -55.48 -26.68
C GLY A 13 9.38 -55.49 -27.36
N SER A 14 9.50 -54.97 -28.57
CA SER A 14 10.75 -54.89 -29.34
C SER A 14 11.07 -53.46 -29.83
N GLY A 15 10.49 -52.43 -29.21
CA GLY A 15 10.61 -51.05 -29.65
C GLY A 15 10.66 -50.04 -28.50
N ILE A 16 10.76 -48.77 -28.86
CA ILE A 16 10.87 -47.67 -27.89
C ILE A 16 9.47 -47.30 -27.40
N ASP A 17 9.27 -47.32 -26.08
CA ASP A 17 8.02 -46.86 -25.48
C ASP A 17 7.87 -45.35 -25.65
N THR A 18 7.01 -44.94 -26.60
CA THR A 18 6.81 -43.55 -26.97
C THR A 18 6.18 -42.75 -25.82
N LEU A 19 5.27 -43.34 -25.04
CA LEU A 19 4.67 -42.67 -23.91
C LEU A 19 5.67 -42.45 -22.79
N MET A 20 6.53 -43.43 -22.52
CA MET A 20 7.62 -43.29 -21.55
C MET A 20 8.55 -42.13 -21.93
N VAL A 21 8.93 -42.04 -23.21
CA VAL A 21 9.81 -40.95 -23.69
C VAL A 21 9.12 -39.60 -23.59
N VAL A 22 7.87 -39.48 -24.06
CA VAL A 22 7.09 -38.23 -23.97
C VAL A 22 6.95 -37.79 -22.52
N MET A 23 6.67 -38.73 -21.61
CA MET A 23 6.50 -38.41 -20.21
C MET A 23 7.81 -38.05 -19.52
N GLY A 24 8.92 -38.68 -19.89
CA GLY A 24 10.25 -38.28 -19.45
C GLY A 24 10.59 -36.84 -19.86
N VAL A 25 10.32 -36.47 -21.12
CA VAL A 25 10.54 -35.09 -21.61
C VAL A 25 9.61 -34.10 -20.93
N PHE A 26 8.33 -34.45 -20.76
CA PHE A 26 7.36 -33.63 -20.06
C PHE A 26 7.77 -33.36 -18.60
N LEU A 27 8.20 -34.41 -17.89
CA LEU A 27 8.60 -34.31 -16.50
C LEU A 27 9.88 -33.47 -16.36
N LEU A 28 10.86 -33.67 -17.25
CA LEU A 28 12.05 -32.83 -17.31
C LEU A 28 11.71 -31.36 -17.57
N GLY A 29 10.85 -31.08 -18.55
CA GLY A 29 10.39 -29.73 -18.85
C GLY A 29 9.65 -29.09 -17.68
N THR A 30 8.79 -29.85 -17.00
CA THR A 30 8.05 -29.39 -15.81
C THR A 30 9.00 -29.06 -14.66
N VAL A 31 9.98 -29.92 -14.38
CA VAL A 31 10.98 -29.68 -13.32
C VAL A 31 11.80 -28.43 -13.62
N LEU A 32 12.27 -28.26 -14.86
CA LEU A 32 13.01 -27.06 -15.26
C LEU A 32 12.15 -25.80 -15.16
N TRP A 33 10.87 -25.88 -15.56
CA TRP A 33 9.93 -24.77 -15.49
C TRP A 33 9.64 -24.36 -14.04
N VAL A 34 9.29 -25.32 -13.17
CA VAL A 34 9.06 -25.08 -11.74
C VAL A 34 10.33 -24.60 -11.05
N GLY A 35 11.50 -25.18 -11.36
CA GLY A 35 12.78 -24.76 -10.80
C GLY A 35 13.13 -23.31 -11.17
N THR A 36 12.89 -22.92 -12.42
CA THR A 36 13.08 -21.53 -12.87
C THR A 36 12.10 -20.58 -12.19
N LEU A 37 10.85 -21.00 -12.04
CA LEU A 37 9.83 -20.24 -11.31
C LEU A 37 10.22 -20.05 -9.84
N TYR A 38 10.75 -21.09 -9.18
CA TYR A 38 11.24 -21.02 -7.81
C TYR A 38 12.37 -20.00 -7.64
N TRP A 39 13.39 -20.01 -8.50
CA TRP A 39 14.44 -18.98 -8.47
C TRP A 39 13.90 -17.57 -8.72
N LYS A 40 12.89 -17.42 -9.59
CA LYS A 40 12.22 -16.15 -9.83
C LYS A 40 11.44 -15.67 -8.59
N LEU A 41 10.71 -16.56 -7.93
CA LEU A 41 10.00 -16.25 -6.68
C LEU A 41 10.97 -15.91 -5.54
N HIS A 42 12.14 -16.52 -5.50
CA HIS A 42 13.15 -16.24 -4.47
C HIS A 42 13.88 -14.91 -4.68
N SER A 43 14.01 -14.45 -5.92
CA SER A 43 14.62 -13.15 -6.27
C SER A 43 13.62 -11.98 -6.29
N LEU A 44 12.31 -12.24 -6.30
CA LEU A 44 11.28 -11.20 -6.17
C LEU A 44 11.37 -10.40 -4.85
N PRO A 45 11.55 -11.03 -3.67
CA PRO A 45 11.81 -10.33 -2.41
C PRO A 45 12.98 -9.35 -2.51
N GLU A 46 14.07 -9.75 -3.17
CA GLU A 46 15.29 -8.95 -3.32
C GLU A 46 15.05 -7.70 -4.18
N ARG A 47 14.33 -7.84 -5.30
CA ARG A 47 14.07 -6.71 -6.22
C ARG A 47 13.11 -5.65 -5.64
N MET A 48 12.26 -6.02 -4.68
CA MET A 48 11.36 -5.09 -4.00
C MET A 48 12.07 -4.21 -2.96
N ALA A 49 13.29 -4.56 -2.54
CA ALA A 49 14.08 -3.76 -1.60
C ALA A 49 14.38 -2.33 -2.11
N HIS A 50 14.28 -2.10 -3.44
CA HIS A 50 14.58 -0.79 -4.05
C HIS A 50 13.36 0.10 -4.30
N LYS A 51 12.12 -0.37 -4.07
CA LYS A 51 10.88 0.42 -4.24
C LYS A 51 10.12 0.60 -2.92
N SER A 52 10.68 1.37 -1.99
CA SER A 52 10.03 2.20 -0.95
C SER A 52 8.87 1.68 -0.05
N GLN A 53 8.33 0.46 -0.20
CA GLN A 53 7.28 -0.09 0.66
C GLN A 53 7.89 -0.86 1.85
N LYS A 54 8.60 -0.15 2.73
CA LYS A 54 9.33 -0.74 3.87
C LYS A 54 8.44 -1.65 4.75
N LEU A 55 7.16 -1.30 4.89
CA LEU A 55 6.18 -2.08 5.65
C LEU A 55 5.77 -3.39 4.95
N GLN A 56 5.58 -3.39 3.63
CA GLN A 56 5.21 -4.58 2.88
C GLN A 56 6.29 -5.66 2.98
N PHE A 57 7.57 -5.25 2.90
CA PHE A 57 8.69 -6.16 3.05
C PHE A 57 8.80 -6.72 4.48
N GLU A 58 8.57 -5.91 5.51
CA GLU A 58 8.53 -6.38 6.90
C GLU A 58 7.45 -7.44 7.11
N PHE A 59 6.22 -7.24 6.61
CA PHE A 59 5.15 -8.24 6.73
C PHE A 59 5.48 -9.54 5.99
N VAL A 60 5.99 -9.45 4.75
CA VAL A 60 6.39 -10.64 3.97
C VAL A 60 7.52 -11.40 4.67
N ALA A 61 8.51 -10.70 5.23
CA ALA A 61 9.62 -11.31 5.96
C ALA A 61 9.16 -12.02 7.25
N VAL A 62 8.27 -11.39 8.02
CA VAL A 62 7.71 -11.98 9.24
C VAL A 62 6.86 -13.22 8.91
N LEU A 63 6.01 -13.16 7.87
CA LEU A 63 5.24 -14.33 7.43
C LEU A 63 6.14 -15.49 6.97
N GLY A 64 7.23 -15.20 6.26
CA GLY A 64 8.23 -16.18 5.87
C GLY A 64 8.93 -16.83 7.08
N LEU A 65 9.33 -16.03 8.07
CA LEU A 65 9.95 -16.52 9.30
C LEU A 65 9.00 -17.42 10.10
N ILE A 66 7.73 -17.02 10.22
CA ILE A 66 6.68 -17.84 10.86
C ILE A 66 6.49 -19.14 10.08
N SER A 67 6.44 -19.09 8.74
CA SER A 67 6.30 -20.27 7.90
C SER A 67 7.45 -21.26 8.10
N LEU A 68 8.68 -20.78 8.27
CA LEU A 68 9.86 -21.61 8.46
C LEU A 68 9.87 -22.26 9.84
N PHE A 69 9.52 -21.50 10.87
CA PHE A 69 9.47 -21.99 12.25
C PHE A 69 8.33 -23.00 12.47
N THR A 70 7.16 -22.75 11.88
CA THR A 70 5.98 -23.61 12.03
C THR A 70 5.92 -24.74 11.00
N HIS A 71 6.74 -24.69 9.95
CA HIS A 71 6.64 -25.57 8.77
C HIS A 71 5.28 -25.53 8.05
N MET A 72 4.44 -24.53 8.34
CA MET A 72 3.15 -24.36 7.68
C MET A 72 3.31 -23.55 6.39
N HIS A 73 3.22 -24.23 5.24
CA HIS A 73 3.37 -23.61 3.92
C HIS A 73 2.32 -22.52 3.61
N ILE A 74 1.19 -22.48 4.32
CA ILE A 74 0.16 -21.47 4.13
C ILE A 74 0.69 -20.05 4.38
N PHE A 75 1.58 -19.86 5.36
CA PHE A 75 2.16 -18.56 5.67
C PHE A 75 3.14 -18.09 4.58
N TRP A 76 3.90 -19.02 4.00
CA TRP A 76 4.75 -18.75 2.85
C TRP A 76 3.92 -18.37 1.61
N ILE A 77 2.86 -19.13 1.31
CA ILE A 77 1.95 -18.82 0.20
C ILE A 77 1.29 -17.45 0.40
N ALA A 78 0.81 -17.15 1.61
CA ALA A 78 0.20 -15.87 1.94
C ALA A 78 1.19 -14.71 1.78
N GLY A 79 2.44 -14.88 2.22
CA GLY A 79 3.51 -13.88 2.03
C GLY A 79 3.81 -13.61 0.55
N LEU A 80 3.82 -14.65 -0.28
CA LEU A 80 3.97 -14.53 -1.73
C LEU A 80 2.78 -13.84 -2.40
N LEU A 81 1.55 -14.19 -2.02
CA LEU A 81 0.36 -13.52 -2.51
C LEU A 81 0.38 -12.02 -2.15
N LEU A 82 0.75 -11.71 -0.91
CA LEU A 82 0.87 -10.34 -0.41
C LEU A 82 1.96 -9.55 -1.11
N ALA A 83 3.05 -10.21 -1.50
CA ALA A 83 4.12 -9.63 -2.31
C ALA A 83 3.69 -9.34 -3.77
N MET A 84 2.69 -10.07 -4.27
CA MET A 84 2.19 -9.88 -5.64
C MET A 84 1.15 -8.76 -5.76
N ILE A 85 0.57 -8.34 -4.63
CA ILE A 85 -0.36 -7.21 -4.53
C ILE A 85 0.40 -5.99 -4.05
N ASP A 86 0.39 -4.90 -4.81
CA ASP A 86 0.94 -3.63 -4.36
C ASP A 86 0.03 -3.01 -3.28
N LEU A 87 0.49 -3.02 -2.03
CA LEU A 87 -0.20 -2.30 -0.95
C LEU A 87 0.11 -0.79 -1.11
N PRO A 88 -0.90 0.10 -0.99
CA PRO A 88 -0.65 1.53 -1.08
C PRO A 88 0.15 2.02 0.14
N ASP A 89 0.97 3.06 -0.06
CA ASP A 89 1.77 3.67 1.01
C ASP A 89 0.85 4.41 2.00
N PHE A 90 0.54 3.75 3.11
CA PHE A 90 -0.24 4.33 4.20
C PHE A 90 0.59 5.19 5.15
N GLY A 91 1.93 5.12 5.08
CA GLY A 91 2.84 5.85 5.96
C GLY A 91 2.92 7.34 5.59
N THR A 92 2.99 7.65 4.29
CA THR A 92 3.07 9.03 3.81
C THR A 92 1.84 9.87 4.24
N PRO A 93 0.59 9.42 4.06
CA PRO A 93 -0.59 10.12 4.58
C PRO A 93 -0.56 10.31 6.11
N LEU A 94 -0.23 9.27 6.88
CA LEU A 94 -0.15 9.32 8.35
C LEU A 94 0.88 10.35 8.83
N ARG A 95 2.06 10.41 8.18
CA ARG A 95 3.10 11.39 8.50
C ARG A 95 2.67 12.82 8.13
N SER A 96 1.91 13.00 7.05
CA SER A 96 1.35 14.31 6.69
C SER A 96 0.33 14.81 7.73
N ILE A 97 -0.49 13.90 8.29
CA ILE A 97 -1.45 14.22 9.35
C ILE A 97 -0.72 14.61 10.63
N ALA A 98 0.29 13.83 11.04
CA ALA A 98 1.10 14.16 12.21
C ALA A 98 1.76 15.54 12.10
N GLY A 99 2.36 15.86 10.95
CA GLY A 99 2.95 17.18 10.72
C GLY A 99 1.91 18.32 10.62
N SER A 100 0.70 18.03 10.13
CA SER A 100 -0.38 19.02 10.11
C SER A 100 -0.90 19.31 11.52
N VAL A 101 -1.02 18.28 12.36
CA VAL A 101 -1.41 18.41 13.77
C VAL A 101 -0.33 19.15 14.57
N GLU A 102 0.95 18.87 14.33
CA GLU A 102 2.07 19.59 14.96
C GLU A 102 2.02 21.09 14.62
N ARG A 103 1.77 21.46 13.36
CA ARG A 103 1.56 22.86 12.97
C ARG A 103 0.33 23.50 13.60
N ILE A 104 -0.76 22.76 13.77
CA ILE A 104 -1.96 23.29 14.45
C ILE A 104 -1.69 23.49 15.95
N ALA A 105 -0.91 22.60 16.56
CA ALA A 105 -0.48 22.72 17.95
C ALA A 105 0.48 23.90 18.17
N GLU A 106 1.41 24.17 17.24
CA GLU A 106 2.27 25.36 17.25
C GLU A 106 1.54 26.66 16.88
N ALA A 107 0.54 26.59 15.99
CA ALA A 107 -0.26 27.75 15.58
C ALA A 107 -1.35 28.14 16.58
N THR A 108 -1.62 27.29 17.60
CA THR A 108 -2.37 27.70 18.77
C THR A 108 -1.41 28.53 19.63
N PRO A 109 -1.60 29.86 19.75
CA PRO A 109 -0.77 30.64 20.64
C PRO A 109 -0.95 30.06 22.04
N ALA A 110 0.13 29.60 22.67
CA ALA A 110 0.20 29.60 24.11
C ALA A 110 0.19 31.07 24.55
N GLY A 111 -1.02 31.62 24.64
CA GLY A 111 -1.30 33.00 24.99
C GLY A 111 -2.80 33.21 24.85
N GLU A 112 -3.54 33.69 25.83
CA GLU A 112 -3.15 34.44 27.02
C GLU A 112 -4.20 34.15 28.10
N ASP A 113 -3.75 34.05 29.35
CA ASP A 113 -4.59 34.16 30.52
C ASP A 113 -5.30 35.52 30.50
N VAL A 114 -6.47 35.59 29.86
CA VAL A 114 -7.37 36.73 30.01
C VAL A 114 -8.29 36.41 31.19
N GLU A 115 -7.79 36.66 32.40
CA GLU A 115 -8.65 36.92 33.55
C GLU A 115 -9.02 38.42 33.62
N PRO A 116 -10.17 38.76 34.23
CA PRO A 116 -11.01 39.85 33.77
C PRO A 116 -10.92 41.07 34.69
N GLU A 117 -10.50 42.22 34.17
CA GLU A 117 -10.67 43.47 34.92
C GLU A 117 -12.06 44.05 34.67
N ARG A 118 -12.98 43.65 35.56
CA ARG A 118 -14.20 44.42 35.84
C ARG A 118 -13.78 45.70 36.54
N GLU A 119 -13.73 46.80 35.81
CA GLU A 119 -13.94 48.12 36.42
C GLU A 119 -15.25 48.70 35.90
N ALA A 120 -16.27 48.58 36.75
CA ALA A 120 -17.55 49.25 36.58
C ALA A 120 -17.36 50.73 36.90
N VAL A 121 -17.54 51.59 35.90
CA VAL A 121 -17.89 53.00 36.12
C VAL A 121 -19.24 53.27 35.47
N THR A 122 -20.27 53.26 36.31
CA THR A 122 -21.58 53.91 36.10
C THR A 122 -21.33 55.42 35.88
N THR A 123 -21.95 56.16 34.95
CA THR A 123 -23.38 56.48 34.78
C THR A 123 -23.54 57.37 33.51
N PRO A 124 -24.74 57.56 32.90
CA PRO A 124 -24.95 57.98 31.50
C PRO A 124 -25.51 59.44 31.34
N PRO A 125 -26.12 59.84 30.19
CA PRO A 125 -25.65 60.82 29.19
C PRO A 125 -26.36 62.21 29.26
N PRO A 126 -26.12 63.13 28.31
CA PRO A 126 -27.27 63.48 27.46
C PRO A 126 -26.95 63.68 25.98
N ALA A 127 -28.01 63.46 25.20
CA ALA A 127 -28.13 63.62 23.77
C ALA A 127 -27.94 65.08 23.33
N ASP A 128 -27.41 65.26 22.11
CA ASP A 128 -28.03 66.20 21.17
C ASP A 128 -27.67 65.88 19.71
N LYS A 129 -28.70 65.58 18.93
CA LYS A 129 -28.79 65.88 17.50
C LYS A 129 -30.02 66.76 17.36
N PRO A 130 -29.99 67.84 16.56
CA PRO A 130 -30.43 67.69 15.16
C PRO A 130 -29.66 68.57 14.11
N VAL A 131 -29.26 68.03 12.94
CA VAL A 131 -29.86 68.14 11.56
C VAL A 131 -29.75 69.56 10.92
N PRO A 132 -29.75 69.79 9.58
CA PRO A 132 -28.90 69.34 8.45
C PRO A 132 -28.34 70.54 7.62
N ALA A 133 -27.46 70.33 6.63
CA ALA A 133 -27.31 71.27 5.52
C ALA A 133 -27.01 70.55 4.20
N LYS A 134 -27.95 70.72 3.27
CA LYS A 134 -27.96 70.28 1.87
C LYS A 134 -27.26 71.33 1.00
N ALA A 135 -26.83 70.91 -0.20
CA ALA A 135 -26.37 71.66 -1.38
C ALA A 135 -24.85 71.61 -1.58
N LYS A 136 -24.29 71.36 -2.78
CA LYS A 136 -24.84 71.32 -4.14
C LYS A 136 -23.75 70.69 -5.03
N GLU A 137 -24.08 69.73 -5.89
CA GLU A 137 -23.33 69.54 -7.14
C GLU A 137 -23.67 70.71 -8.09
N PRO A 138 -22.73 71.16 -8.94
CA PRO A 138 -22.70 70.62 -10.31
C PRO A 138 -21.32 70.59 -11.01
N GLY A 139 -21.08 69.55 -11.80
CA GLY A 139 -20.72 69.65 -13.23
C GLY A 139 -19.25 69.88 -13.69
N HIS A 140 -18.98 69.27 -14.86
CA HIS A 140 -17.87 69.43 -15.82
C HIS A 140 -16.60 68.60 -15.56
N ALA A 141 -16.06 67.81 -16.51
CA ALA A 141 -16.26 67.67 -17.95
C ALA A 141 -15.92 66.24 -18.41
#